data_AF-A0A1Q6K3U1-F1
#
_entry.id   AF-A0A1Q6K3U1-F1
#
_cell.length_a   1.000
_cell.length_b   1.000
_cell.length_c   1.000
_cell.angle_alpha   90.00
_cell.angle_beta   90.00
_cell.angle_gamma   90.00
#
_symmetry.space_group_name_H-M   'P 1'
#
loop_
_entity.id
_entity.type
_entity.pdbx_description
1 polymer ?
#
loop_
_entity_poly.entity_id
_entity_poly.type
_entity_poly.pdbx_seq_one_letter_code
_entity_poly.pdbx_strand_id
1 'polypeptide(L)' 'MDGKYTFERFEKELDDGYQMYYTYVRNRYLLFKTAENCYTQKLISDHPKNPQPRQTVITHKRIAEMFPFMEDIEYKIS' A
#
# COMPACT_ATOMS: atom_id res chain seq x y z
N MET A 1 -7.23 -11.81 8.03
CA MET A 1 -6.97 -12.21 6.64
C MET A 1 -6.94 -13.73 6.56
N ASP A 2 -7.93 -14.34 5.91
CA ASP A 2 -7.86 -15.74 5.47
C ASP A 2 -6.51 -15.96 4.77
N GLY A 3 -5.72 -16.92 5.26
CA GLY A 3 -4.28 -17.07 4.97
C GLY A 3 -3.88 -17.42 3.53
N LYS A 4 -4.48 -16.78 2.54
CA LYS A 4 -4.20 -16.94 1.10
C LYS A 4 -3.50 -15.74 0.47
N TYR A 5 -3.50 -14.56 1.11
CA TYR A 5 -2.85 -13.39 0.56
C TYR A 5 -1.47 -13.21 1.20
N THR A 6 -0.43 -13.60 0.45
CA THR A 6 0.96 -13.57 0.89
C THR A 6 1.65 -12.30 0.42
N PHE A 7 2.73 -11.93 1.12
CA PHE A 7 3.55 -10.78 0.73
C PHE A 7 4.14 -10.96 -0.67
N GLU A 8 4.57 -12.17 -1.03
CA GLU A 8 5.11 -12.50 -2.37
C GLU A 8 4.09 -12.21 -3.48
N ARG A 9 2.82 -12.51 -3.24
CA ARG A 9 1.76 -12.20 -4.21
C ARG A 9 1.52 -10.70 -4.31
N PHE A 10 1.48 -10.01 -3.18
CA PHE A 10 1.33 -8.56 -3.14
C PHE A 10 2.48 -7.83 -3.84
N GLU A 11 3.72 -8.28 -3.61
CA GLU A 11 4.91 -7.76 -4.28
C GLU A 11 4.84 -7.99 -5.79
N LYS A 12 4.48 -9.20 -6.22
CA LYS A 12 4.31 -9.52 -7.64
C LYS A 12 3.25 -8.64 -8.31
N GLU A 13 2.10 -8.46 -7.67
CA GLU A 13 1.04 -7.60 -8.20
C GLU A 13 1.50 -6.12 -8.26
N LEU A 14 2.25 -5.63 -7.29
CA LEU A 14 2.85 -4.28 -7.38
C LEU A 14 3.89 -4.17 -8.51
N ASP A 15 4.66 -5.22 -8.74
CA ASP A 15 5.68 -5.29 -9.79
C ASP A 15 5.08 -5.39 -11.20
N ASP A 16 3.95 -6.07 -11.34
CA ASP A 16 3.15 -6.13 -12.55
C ASP A 16 2.40 -4.80 -12.84
N GLY A 17 2.55 -3.79 -11.97
CA GLY A 17 2.03 -2.44 -12.16
C GLY A 17 0.62 -2.20 -11.58
N TYR A 18 0.11 -3.12 -10.76
CA TYR A 18 -1.20 -2.95 -10.15
C TYR A 18 -1.18 -1.83 -9.10
N GLN A 19 -2.34 -1.18 -8.96
CA GLN A 19 -2.56 -0.18 -7.92
C GLN A 19 -3.30 -0.82 -6.75
N MET A 20 -2.67 -0.78 -5.58
CA MET A 20 -3.16 -1.39 -4.35
C MET A 20 -3.78 -0.34 -3.43
N TYR A 21 -5.05 -0.51 -3.11
CA TYR A 21 -5.72 0.23 -2.06
C TYR A 21 -5.65 -0.58 -0.77
N TYR A 22 -5.29 0.04 0.34
CA TYR A 22 -5.31 -0.60 1.64
C TYR A 22 -5.63 0.39 2.74
N THR A 23 -6.14 -0.13 3.84
CA THR A 23 -6.32 0.60 5.08
C THR A 23 -5.12 0.35 5.98
N TYR A 24 -4.53 1.42 6.52
CA TYR A 24 -3.47 1.33 7.51
C TYR A 24 -3.64 2.45 8.54
N VAL A 25 -3.63 2.13 9.83
CA VAL A 25 -3.82 3.10 10.93
C VAL A 25 -5.07 3.99 10.69
N ARG A 26 -6.20 3.36 10.33
CA ARG A 26 -7.50 4.02 10.07
C ARG A 26 -7.53 5.01 8.90
N ASN A 27 -6.49 5.02 8.05
CA ASN A 27 -6.43 5.82 6.85
C ASN A 27 -6.42 4.91 5.62
N ARG A 28 -7.09 5.33 4.54
CA ARG A 28 -7.07 4.64 3.25
C ARG A 28 -5.92 5.18 2.40
N TYR A 29 -5.07 4.30 1.90
CA TYR A 29 -3.97 4.63 0.99
C TYR A 29 -4.11 3.93 -0.34
N LEU A 30 -3.50 4.54 -1.35
CA LEU A 30 -3.22 3.98 -2.65
C LEU A 30 -1.71 3.80 -2.77
N LEU A 31 -1.27 2.62 -3.18
CA LEU A 31 0.13 2.27 -3.37
C LEU A 31 0.35 1.73 -4.77
N PHE A 32 1.40 2.23 -5.41
CA PHE A 32 1.82 1.76 -6.73
C PHE A 32 3.33 1.88 -6.87
N LYS A 33 3.93 0.96 -7.63
CA LYS A 33 5.36 0.99 -7.92
C LYS A 33 5.68 2.16 -8.83
N THR A 34 6.77 2.88 -8.55
CA THR A 34 7.22 4.02 -9.36
C THR A 34 8.60 3.78 -9.96
N ALA A 35 9.49 3.13 -9.21
CA ALA A 35 10.80 2.69 -9.67
C ALA A 35 11.22 1.43 -8.89
N GLU A 36 12.37 0.86 -9.22
CA GLU A 36 12.96 -0.26 -8.46
C GLU A 36 13.16 0.14 -6.99
N ASN A 37 12.67 -0.69 -6.06
CA ASN A 37 12.64 -0.43 -4.61
C ASN A 37 11.87 0.82 -4.13
N CYS A 38 11.19 1.54 -5.03
CA CYS A 38 10.50 2.79 -4.73
C CYS A 38 9.02 2.71 -5.08
N TYR A 39 8.18 2.86 -4.06
CA TYR A 39 6.73 2.77 -4.18
C TYR A 39 6.10 4.06 -3.67
N THR A 40 5.13 4.59 -4.41
CA THR A 40 4.43 5.81 -4.01
C THR A 40 3.17 5.45 -3.26
N GLN A 41 3.08 5.91 -2.02
CA GLN A 41 1.89 5.84 -1.17
C GLN A 41 1.16 7.19 -1.23
N LYS A 42 -0.11 7.19 -1.63
CA LYS A 42 -1.01 8.36 -1.65
C LYS A 42 -2.13 8.18 -0.64
N LEU A 43 -2.42 9.22 0.12
CA LEU A 43 -3.56 9.25 1.04
C LEU A 43 -4.85 9.50 0.25
N ILE A 44 -5.85 8.63 0.41
CA ILE A 44 -7.15 8.74 -0.28
C ILE A 44 -8.20 9.40 0.62
N SER A 45 -8.25 9.03 1.90
CA SER A 45 -9.17 9.63 2.87
C SER A 45 -8.38 10.16 4.06
N ASP A 46 -8.50 11.45 4.35
CA ASP A 46 -7.91 12.04 5.55
C ASP A 46 -8.86 11.94 6.75
N HIS A 47 -8.29 11.62 7.91
CA HIS A 47 -8.95 11.88 9.18
C HIS A 47 -8.37 13.19 9.74
N PRO A 48 -9.21 14.20 10.05
CA PRO A 48 -8.76 15.58 10.34
C PRO A 48 -7.87 15.75 11.58
N LYS A 49 -7.71 14.69 12.40
CA LYS A 49 -6.84 14.68 13.57
C LYS A 49 -5.43 14.14 13.30
N ASN A 50 -5.09 13.72 12.07
CA ASN A 50 -3.78 13.15 11.74
C ASN A 50 -3.18 13.82 10.49
N PRO A 51 -2.29 14.83 10.64
CA PRO A 51 -1.66 15.51 9.52
C PRO A 51 -0.59 14.62 8.88
N GLN A 52 -1.02 13.61 8.14
CA GLN A 52 -0.12 12.76 7.37
C GLN A 52 0.19 13.37 6.00
N PRO A 53 1.38 13.09 5.44
CA PRO A 53 1.70 13.52 4.08
C PRO A 53 0.69 12.92 3.09
N ARG A 54 0.15 13.77 2.21
CA ARG A 54 -0.80 13.32 1.16
C ARG A 54 -0.15 12.35 0.17
N GLN A 55 1.17 12.43 0.03
CA GLN A 55 1.97 11.53 -0.80
C GLN A 55 3.31 11.29 -0.13
N THR A 56 3.78 10.04 -0.10
CA THR A 56 5.09 9.64 0.42
C THR A 56 5.67 8.55 -0.46
N VAL A 57 6.98 8.57 -0.70
CA VAL A 57 7.68 7.45 -1.32
C VAL A 57 8.20 6.54 -0.23
N ILE A 58 7.85 5.26 -0.29
CA ILE A 58 8.26 4.23 0.65
C ILE A 58 9.10 3.17 -0.05
N THR A 59 9.99 2.56 0.70
CA THR A 59 10.88 1.50 0.21
C THR A 59 10.24 0.13 0.32
N HIS A 60 10.78 -0.84 -0.43
CA HIS A 60 10.37 -2.25 -0.33
C HIS A 60 10.36 -2.76 1.13
N LYS A 61 11.43 -2.51 1.88
CA LYS A 61 11.54 -2.90 3.30
C LYS A 61 10.39 -2.35 4.14
N ARG A 62 10.02 -1.09 3.91
CA ARG A 62 8.93 -0.45 4.67
C ARG A 62 7.58 -1.10 4.38
N ILE A 63 7.33 -1.49 3.14
CA ILE A 63 6.09 -2.20 2.78
C ILE A 63 6.05 -3.57 3.47
N ALA A 64 7.16 -4.31 3.46
CA ALA A 64 7.23 -5.61 4.14
C ALA A 64 6.94 -5.50 5.65
N GLU A 65 7.41 -4.44 6.31
CA GLU A 65 7.10 -4.15 7.71
C GLU A 65 5.62 -3.80 7.93
N MET A 66 4.99 -3.11 6.97
CA MET A 66 3.60 -2.64 7.08
C MET A 66 2.58 -3.73 6.71
N PHE A 67 2.92 -4.62 5.78
CA PHE A 67 2.03 -5.62 5.20
C PHE A 67 1.23 -6.45 6.24
N PRO A 68 1.81 -6.93 7.35
CA PRO A 68 1.06 -7.68 8.38
C PRO A 68 -0.06 -6.88 9.05
N PHE A 69 0.00 -5.55 8.97
CA PHE A 69 -0.94 -4.61 9.61
C PHE A 69 -1.85 -3.92 8.60
N MET A 70 -1.74 -4.26 7.31
CA MET A 70 -2.64 -3.73 6.29
C MET A 70 -4.00 -4.44 6.36
N GLU A 71 -5.07 -3.67 6.19
CA GLU A 71 -6.45 -4.14 6.22
C GLU A 71 -7.16 -3.75 4.92
N ASP A 72 -8.24 -4.47 4.56
CA ASP A 72 -9.10 -4.18 3.41
C ASP A 72 -8.32 -3.96 2.09
N ILE A 73 -7.35 -4.84 1.79
CA ILE A 73 -6.54 -4.73 0.57
C ILE A 73 -7.43 -4.98 -0.66
N GLU A 74 -7.48 -4.02 -1.57
CA GLU A 74 -8.19 -4.07 -2.84
C GLU A 74 -7.22 -3.70 -3.96
N TYR A 75 -7.33 -4.34 -5.12
CA TYR A 75 -6.51 -4.01 -6.28
C TYR A 75 -7.36 -3.56 -7.45
N LYS A 76 -6.85 -2.59 -8.21
CA LYS A 76 -7.43 -2.17 -9.48
C LYS A 76 -6.42 -2.40 -10.60
N ILE A 77 -6.88 -3.05 -11.65
CA ILE A 77 -6.13 -3.17 -12.91
C ILE A 77 -6.29 -1.84 -13.65
N SER A 78 -5.19 -1.17 -13.97
CA SER A 78 -5.19 0.04 -14.78
C SER A 78 -4.97 -0.27 -16.26
#